data_AF-A0A6A5UXL6-F1
#
_entry.id   AF-A0A6A5UXL6-F1
#
_cell.length_a   1.000
_cell.length_b   1.000
_cell.length_c   1.000
_cell.angle_alpha   90.00
_cell.angle_beta   90.00
_cell.angle_gamma   90.00
#
_symmetry.space_group_name_H-M   'P 1'
#
loop_
_entity.id
_entity.type
_entity.pdbx_description
1 polymer ?
#
loop_
_entity_poly.entity_id
_entity_poly.type
_entity_poly.pdbx_seq_one_letter_code
_entity_poly.pdbx_strand_id
1 'polypeptide(L)'
;IAPINDAIAAYNAQEPGKKLSYRQFAKMFSVSVTTLRRRQQGSQQSRTTKDLNQRALSPQQEQALLQHIDKLIERRLPPTREIMRNFASVIAYQEILESWVSRFLY
;
A
#
# COMPACT_ATOMS: atom_id res chain seq x y z
N ILE A 1 12.93 -2.31 -3.06
CA ILE A 1 12.82 -1.12 -2.19
C ILE A 1 13.10 0.11 -3.05
N ALA A 2 12.35 1.21 -2.90
CA ALA A 2 12.49 2.38 -3.78
C ALA A 2 13.74 3.20 -3.38
N PRO A 3 14.61 3.63 -4.31
CA PRO A 3 15.88 4.30 -4.03
C PRO A 3 15.77 5.58 -3.20
N ILE A 4 14.58 6.18 -3.16
CA ILE A 4 14.26 7.38 -2.36
C ILE A 4 14.19 7.07 -0.86
N ASN A 5 13.68 5.89 -0.47
CA ASN A 5 13.58 5.53 0.95
C ASN A 5 14.97 5.23 1.54
N ASP A 6 15.83 4.57 0.77
CA ASP A 6 17.21 4.26 1.17
C ASP A 6 18.03 5.56 1.36
N ALA A 7 17.81 6.54 0.47
CA ALA A 7 18.41 7.86 0.61
C ALA A 7 17.97 8.60 1.89
N ILE A 8 16.71 8.44 2.33
CA ILE A 8 16.24 9.05 3.59
C ILE A 8 16.82 8.31 4.79
N ALA A 9 16.85 6.98 4.76
CA ALA A 9 17.41 6.18 5.84
C ALA A 9 18.90 6.49 6.06
N ALA A 10 19.66 6.57 4.97
CA ALA A 10 21.08 6.89 5.03
C ALA A 10 21.35 8.35 5.46
N TYR A 11 20.46 9.30 5.12
CA TYR A 11 20.55 10.68 5.62
C TYR A 11 20.28 10.76 7.13
N ASN A 12 19.28 10.02 7.63
CA ASN A 12 18.95 10.00 9.05
C ASN A 12 19.99 9.25 9.90
N ALA A 13 20.71 8.29 9.33
CA ALA A 13 21.78 7.54 9.99
C ALA A 13 23.11 8.31 10.09
N GLN A 14 23.17 9.55 9.60
CA GLN A 14 24.39 10.31 9.55
C GLN A 14 24.77 10.90 10.92
N GLU A 15 26.03 10.68 11.32
CA GLU A 15 26.54 11.22 12.57
C GLU A 15 26.53 12.76 12.59
N PRO A 16 26.20 13.38 13.74
CA PRO A 16 25.97 14.82 13.81
C PRO A 16 27.15 15.70 13.36
N GLY A 17 28.38 15.16 13.37
CA GLY A 17 29.60 15.87 12.94
C GLY A 17 29.98 15.73 11.45
N LYS A 18 29.32 14.85 10.68
CA LYS A 18 29.58 14.64 9.24
C LYS A 18 28.30 14.76 8.41
N LYS A 19 27.45 15.74 8.73
CA LYS A 19 26.22 15.97 7.96
C LYS A 19 26.55 16.44 6.55
N LEU A 20 26.38 15.54 5.57
CA LEU A 20 26.45 15.90 4.15
C LEU A 20 25.26 16.80 3.84
N SER A 21 25.47 17.75 2.94
CA SER A 21 24.37 18.59 2.49
C SER A 21 23.34 17.77 1.73
N TYR A 22 22.07 18.18 1.83
CA TYR A 22 20.95 17.57 1.12
C TYR A 22 21.19 17.41 -0.39
N ARG A 23 21.93 18.34 -1.00
CA ARG A 23 22.30 18.32 -2.42
C ARG A 23 23.32 17.23 -2.75
N GLN A 24 24.33 17.06 -1.89
CA GLN A 24 25.34 16.01 -2.05
C GLN A 24 24.70 14.63 -1.88
N PHE A 25 23.79 14.49 -0.92
CA PHE A 25 23.05 13.25 -0.69
C PHE A 25 22.16 12.88 -1.87
N ALA A 26 21.38 13.83 -2.37
CA ALA A 26 20.54 13.67 -3.55
C ALA A 26 21.36 13.23 -4.79
N LYS A 27 22.55 13.82 -4.99
CA LYS A 27 23.47 13.46 -6.08
C LYS A 27 24.01 12.03 -5.93
N MET A 28 24.38 11.61 -4.73
CA MET A 28 24.89 10.26 -4.45
C MET A 28 23.86 9.16 -4.80
N PHE A 29 22.58 9.41 -4.50
CA PHE A 29 21.48 8.47 -4.77
C PHE A 29 20.82 8.69 -6.13
N SER A 30 21.29 9.63 -6.95
CA SER A 30 20.67 10.01 -8.24
C SER A 30 19.17 10.38 -8.11
N VAL A 31 18.79 11.00 -7.00
CA VAL A 31 17.42 11.45 -6.71
C VAL A 31 17.37 12.97 -6.74
N SER A 32 16.29 13.57 -7.22
CA SER A 32 16.10 15.03 -7.12
C SER A 32 16.01 15.47 -5.66
N VAL A 33 16.70 16.58 -5.33
CA VAL A 33 16.66 17.21 -3.99
C VAL A 33 15.22 17.56 -3.59
N THR A 34 14.41 18.04 -4.53
CA THR A 34 13.01 18.40 -4.28
C THR A 34 12.16 17.17 -3.95
N THR A 35 12.39 16.06 -4.65
CA THR A 35 11.72 14.77 -4.39
C THR A 35 12.10 14.21 -3.02
N LEU A 36 13.38 14.27 -2.65
CA LEU A 36 13.89 13.78 -1.37
C LEU A 36 13.30 14.59 -0.21
N ARG A 37 13.30 15.93 -0.33
CA ARG A 37 12.71 16.83 0.67
C ARG A 37 11.21 16.62 0.85
N ARG A 38 10.46 16.52 -0.27
CA ARG A 38 8.99 16.29 -0.24
C ARG A 38 8.64 14.97 0.41
N ARG A 39 9.45 13.92 0.18
CA ARG A 39 9.26 12.60 0.79
C ARG A 39 9.55 12.62 2.29
N GLN A 40 10.61 13.31 2.74
CA GLN A 40 10.94 13.44 4.16
C GLN A 40 9.93 14.28 4.94
N GLN A 41 9.32 15.27 4.29
CA GLN A 41 8.23 16.07 4.87
C GLN A 41 6.87 15.35 4.89
N GLY A 42 6.79 14.09 4.45
CA GLY A 42 5.55 13.32 4.39
C GLY A 42 4.53 13.83 3.35
N SER A 43 4.89 14.84 2.55
CA SER A 43 4.00 15.47 1.57
C SER A 43 3.65 14.54 0.39
N GLN A 44 4.42 13.47 0.18
CA GLN A 44 4.11 12.45 -0.82
C GLN A 44 4.07 11.06 -0.20
N GLN A 45 2.87 10.49 -0.12
CA GLN A 45 2.66 9.09 0.22
C GLN A 45 3.42 8.19 -0.78
N SER A 46 4.02 7.11 -0.27
CA SER A 46 4.59 6.05 -1.12
C SER A 46 3.53 5.50 -2.07
N ARG A 47 3.95 4.95 -3.22
CA ARG A 47 3.01 4.25 -4.13
C ARG A 47 2.27 3.15 -3.36
N THR A 48 3.01 2.32 -2.62
CA THR A 48 2.43 1.28 -1.76
C THR A 48 1.40 1.82 -0.75
N THR A 49 1.69 2.93 -0.07
CA THR A 49 0.73 3.50 0.90
C THR A 49 -0.46 4.14 0.19
N LYS A 50 -0.26 4.74 -0.99
CA LYS A 50 -1.36 5.28 -1.81
C LYS A 50 -2.25 4.14 -2.30
N ASP A 51 -1.65 3.04 -2.77
CA ASP A 51 -2.36 1.86 -3.24
C ASP A 51 -3.14 1.21 -2.09
N LEU A 52 -2.54 1.08 -0.90
CA LEU A 52 -3.25 0.62 0.30
C LEU A 52 -4.41 1.53 0.69
N ASN A 53 -4.22 2.85 0.65
CA ASN A 53 -5.28 3.83 0.96
C ASN A 53 -6.40 3.87 -0.10
N GLN A 54 -6.13 3.40 -1.32
CA GLN A 54 -7.11 3.31 -2.39
C GLN A 54 -7.91 2.00 -2.38
N ARG A 55 -7.45 0.98 -1.64
CA ARG A 55 -8.18 -0.28 -1.49
C ARG A 55 -9.37 -0.09 -0.56
N ALA A 56 -10.49 -0.69 -0.93
CA ALA A 56 -11.68 -0.71 -0.08
C ALA A 56 -11.54 -1.65 1.14
N LEU A 57 -10.62 -2.61 1.06
CA LEU A 57 -10.29 -3.56 2.12
C LEU A 57 -8.82 -3.39 2.54
N SER A 58 -8.57 -3.48 3.83
CA SER A 58 -7.21 -3.65 4.36
C SER A 58 -6.67 -5.05 4.00
N PRO A 59 -5.34 -5.25 3.97
CA PRO A 59 -4.76 -6.57 3.71
C PRO A 59 -5.26 -7.67 4.66
N GLN A 60 -5.57 -7.31 5.91
CA GLN A 60 -6.13 -8.25 6.89
C GLN A 60 -7.57 -8.65 6.54
N GLN A 61 -8.35 -7.70 6.04
CA GLN A 61 -9.72 -7.93 5.60
C GLN A 61 -9.77 -8.74 4.30
N GLU A 62 -8.87 -8.48 3.35
CA GLU A 62 -8.69 -9.32 2.15
C GLU A 62 -8.38 -10.77 2.53
N GLN A 63 -7.49 -10.98 3.51
CA GLN A 63 -7.16 -12.31 4.00
C GLN A 63 -8.37 -13.02 4.60
N ALA A 64 -9.17 -12.31 5.40
CA ALA A 64 -10.40 -12.86 5.97
C ALA A 64 -11.42 -13.24 4.87
N LEU A 65 -11.52 -12.44 3.81
CA LEU A 65 -12.39 -12.72 2.67
C LEU A 65 -11.92 -13.98 1.92
N LEU A 66 -10.62 -14.12 1.66
CA LEU A 66 -10.04 -15.30 1.01
C LEU A 66 -10.29 -16.58 1.83
N GLN A 67 -10.05 -16.53 3.14
CA GLN A 67 -10.37 -17.66 4.03
C GLN A 67 -11.84 -18.06 3.98
N HIS A 68 -12.74 -17.10 3.78
CA HIS A 68 -14.17 -17.39 3.65
C HIS A 68 -14.49 -18.03 2.30
N ILE A 69 -13.87 -17.53 1.22
CA ILE A 69 -13.99 -18.11 -0.13
C ILE A 69 -13.47 -19.55 -0.15
N ASP A 70 -12.33 -19.83 0.48
CA ASP A 70 -11.75 -21.17 0.55
C ASP A 70 -12.74 -22.15 1.21
N LYS A 71 -13.37 -21.74 2.33
CA LYS A 71 -14.40 -22.54 3.01
C LYS A 71 -15.63 -22.79 2.15
N LEU A 72 -16.00 -21.85 1.27
CA LEU A 72 -17.11 -22.06 0.33
C LEU A 72 -16.73 -23.09 -0.74
N ILE A 73 -15.52 -22.99 -1.28
CA ILE A 73 -14.99 -23.93 -2.28
C ILE A 73 -14.90 -25.35 -1.68
N GLU A 74 -14.41 -25.50 -0.46
CA GLU A 74 -14.39 -26.78 0.28
C GLU A 74 -15.78 -27.42 0.38
N ARG A 75 -16.82 -26.58 0.54
CA ARG A 75 -18.23 -27.00 0.60
C ARG A 75 -18.87 -27.21 -0.77
N ARG A 76 -18.09 -27.14 -1.85
CA ARG A 76 -18.55 -27.21 -3.25
C ARG A 76 -19.56 -26.11 -3.62
N LEU A 77 -19.46 -24.96 -2.96
CA LEU A 77 -20.25 -23.77 -3.26
C LEU A 77 -19.36 -22.78 -4.02
N PRO A 78 -19.58 -22.56 -5.32
CA PRO A 78 -18.80 -21.58 -6.06
C PRO A 78 -19.12 -20.17 -5.55
N PRO A 79 -18.10 -19.34 -5.27
CA PRO A 79 -18.32 -17.97 -4.84
C PRO A 79 -18.86 -17.13 -6.02
N THR A 80 -20.11 -16.68 -5.92
CA THR A 80 -20.69 -15.71 -6.88
C THR A 80 -20.15 -14.31 -6.60
N ARG A 81 -20.11 -13.46 -7.63
CA ARG A 81 -19.76 -12.03 -7.50
C ARG A 81 -20.55 -11.31 -6.41
N GLU A 82 -21.85 -11.62 -6.31
CA GLU A 82 -22.74 -11.08 -5.27
C GLU A 82 -22.33 -11.54 -3.86
N ILE A 83 -21.97 -12.82 -3.71
CA ILE A 83 -21.49 -13.39 -2.46
C ILE A 83 -20.18 -12.70 -2.04
N MET A 84 -19.23 -12.53 -2.96
CA MET A 84 -17.98 -11.82 -2.70
C MET A 84 -18.23 -10.36 -2.26
N ARG A 85 -19.13 -9.65 -2.95
CA ARG A 85 -19.52 -8.28 -2.58
C ARG A 85 -20.11 -8.23 -1.18
N ASN A 86 -21.08 -9.10 -0.89
CA ASN A 86 -21.79 -9.10 0.39
C ASN A 86 -20.82 -9.42 1.55
N PHE A 87 -19.93 -10.40 1.38
CA PHE A 87 -18.90 -10.68 2.39
C PHE A 87 -17.90 -9.55 2.55
N ALA A 88 -17.44 -8.95 1.44
CA ALA A 88 -16.55 -7.81 1.50
C ALA A 88 -17.22 -6.63 2.24
N SER A 89 -18.50 -6.34 2.00
CA SER A 89 -19.24 -5.29 2.71
C SER A 89 -19.33 -5.56 4.21
N VAL A 90 -19.59 -6.82 4.60
CA VAL A 90 -19.65 -7.24 6.02
C VAL A 90 -18.29 -7.06 6.69
N ILE A 91 -17.22 -7.50 6.04
CA ILE A 91 -15.85 -7.43 6.58
C ILE A 91 -15.37 -5.96 6.65
N ALA A 92 -15.77 -5.14 5.69
CA ALA A 92 -15.39 -3.72 5.60
C ALA A 92 -16.23 -2.80 6.50
N TYR A 93 -17.33 -3.30 7.06
CA TYR A 93 -18.35 -2.48 7.75
C TYR A 93 -18.86 -1.30 6.90
N GLN A 94 -18.89 -1.45 5.57
CA GLN A 94 -19.38 -0.44 4.63
C GLN A 94 -19.96 -1.10 3.38
N GLU A 95 -20.83 -0.39 2.66
CA GLU A 95 -21.38 -0.90 1.41
C GLU A 95 -20.34 -0.84 0.28
N ILE A 96 -19.93 -2.02 -0.22
CA ILE A 96 -19.01 -2.13 -1.35
C ILE A 96 -19.81 -2.27 -2.65
N LEU A 97 -19.48 -1.43 -3.63
CA LEU A 97 -20.10 -1.44 -4.96
C LEU A 97 -19.65 -2.64 -5.80
N GLU A 98 -20.47 -3.04 -6.76
CA GLU A 98 -20.13 -4.16 -7.67
C GLU A 98 -18.86 -3.90 -8.50
N SER A 99 -18.55 -2.64 -8.80
CA SER A 99 -17.33 -2.23 -9.50
C SER A 99 -16.05 -2.64 -8.77
N TRP A 100 -16.10 -2.77 -7.44
CA TRP A 100 -14.98 -3.26 -6.65
C TRP A 100 -14.70 -4.75 -6.93
N VAL A 101 -15.74 -5.59 -7.06
CA VAL A 101 -15.57 -7.02 -7.36
C VAL A 101 -14.85 -7.21 -8.69
N SER A 102 -15.16 -6.37 -9.70
CA SER A 102 -14.41 -6.39 -10.96
C SER A 102 -12.93 -6.03 -10.76
N ARG A 103 -12.62 -5.02 -9.95
CA ARG A 103 -11.22 -4.64 -9.65
C ARG A 103 -10.49 -5.65 -8.76
N PHE A 104 -11.21 -6.47 -8.01
CA PHE A 104 -10.64 -7.50 -7.15
C PHE A 104 -10.24 -8.76 -7.95
N LEU A 105 -10.94 -9.04 -9.05
CA LEU A 105 -10.71 -10.23 -9.89
C LEU A 105 -9.69 -10.02 -11.03
N TYR A 106 -9.38 -8.78 -11.39
CA TYR A 106 -8.44 -8.39 -12.45
C TYR A 106 -7.20 -7.71 -11.88
#